data_AF-A0A3R7HDZ9-F1
#
_entry.id   AF-A0A3R7HDZ9-F1
#
_cell.length_a   1.000
_cell.length_b   1.000
_cell.length_c   1.000
_cell.angle_alpha   90.00
_cell.angle_beta   90.00
_cell.angle_gamma   90.00
#
_symmetry.space_group_name_H-M   'P 1'
#
loop_
_entity.id
_entity.type
_entity.pdbx_description
1 polymer ?
#
loop_
_entity_poly.entity_id
_entity_poly.type
_entity_poly.pdbx_seq_one_letter_code
_entity_poly.pdbx_strand_id
1 'polypeptide(L)'
;MKKLILTLPIIILLFASIAYADKGMIPVNHLPIYEPSQKAVIAWNNNTEIILLSVDLKTENGKTKVIEVLPLPSKPEIEEGSTKTFEVLMEYVKVQMLTYGEKGLRVGEGIEIVFHEKIGYHDVTVVRVEKAEDFVSWIENFVNKHGLAKPLKLGEAVRLVNEYIKKGFNYFVVDLVEVEENIKTVKPLIYKFKCDHLYFPLKISSLAKGETTITLFILTKENFPFTHWKTQEKNGFVFPILTKPIPTTIVMKADQRLIEIFKENKKYPINIMLTVATYQGSLQNLQDFEVIPEKWIPYQPNPEQVELSMEQKNGKTLIKTTITFKNAGFKVFWGSVTRENNVFKAYSKIESWTGPSAQVITIKTNIYDLGLLKPGKYTFEFYANDKPVKSIIFEVQPSKEQYSPLTSIWSVLTITLIAIAVAVVISSRKT
;
A
#
# COMPACT_ATOMS: atom_id res chain seq x y z
N MET A 1 17.34 -31.10 -36.36
CA MET A 1 16.01 -30.78 -35.79
C MET A 1 16.19 -29.73 -34.69
N LYS A 2 15.56 -28.55 -34.78
CA LYS A 2 15.61 -27.53 -33.71
C LYS A 2 14.32 -27.64 -32.88
N LYS A 3 14.41 -27.90 -31.57
CA LYS A 3 13.25 -27.80 -30.67
C LYS A 3 13.03 -26.34 -30.31
N LEU A 4 11.90 -25.77 -30.74
CA LEU A 4 11.47 -24.43 -30.36
C LEU A 4 10.84 -24.50 -28.95
N ILE A 5 11.58 -24.13 -27.91
CA ILE A 5 11.05 -24.06 -26.55
C ILE A 5 10.34 -22.70 -26.39
N LEU A 6 9.01 -22.72 -26.48
CA LEU A 6 8.17 -21.54 -26.28
C LEU A 6 8.03 -21.26 -24.78
N THR A 7 8.90 -20.43 -24.21
CA THR A 7 8.83 -20.03 -22.80
C THR A 7 7.67 -19.05 -22.58
N LEU A 8 6.57 -19.56 -22.02
CA LEU A 8 5.41 -18.76 -21.62
C LEU A 8 5.80 -17.76 -20.50
N PRO A 9 5.51 -16.45 -20.63
CA PRO A 9 5.78 -15.50 -19.56
C PRO A 9 4.78 -15.70 -18.41
N ILE A 10 5.26 -16.16 -17.26
CA ILE A 10 4.45 -16.23 -16.03
C ILE A 10 4.26 -14.80 -15.51
N ILE A 11 3.11 -14.21 -15.81
CA ILE A 11 2.71 -12.90 -15.29
C ILE A 11 2.37 -13.07 -13.80
N ILE A 12 3.34 -12.77 -12.93
CA ILE A 12 3.08 -12.67 -11.48
C ILE A 12 2.28 -11.38 -11.26
N LEU A 13 0.94 -11.49 -11.24
CA LEU A 13 0.09 -10.41 -10.77
C LEU A 13 0.33 -10.23 -9.27
N LEU A 14 1.10 -9.20 -8.94
CA LEU A 14 1.05 -8.56 -7.63
C LEU A 14 -0.30 -7.85 -7.51
N PHE A 15 -1.34 -8.62 -7.23
CA PHE A 15 -2.59 -8.10 -6.71
C PHE A 15 -2.28 -7.46 -5.35
N ALA A 16 -2.06 -6.15 -5.34
CA ALA A 16 -2.59 -5.36 -4.24
C ALA A 16 -4.09 -5.63 -4.25
N SER A 17 -4.56 -6.43 -3.29
CA SER A 17 -5.98 -6.73 -3.12
C SER A 17 -6.64 -5.48 -2.57
N ILE A 18 -6.89 -4.54 -3.49
CA ILE A 18 -7.61 -3.30 -3.22
C ILE A 18 -9.03 -3.73 -2.81
N ALA A 19 -9.37 -3.38 -1.59
CA ALA A 19 -10.20 -4.02 -0.61
C ALA A 19 -10.81 -2.93 0.26
N TYR A 20 -12.09 -2.69 0.12
CA TYR A 20 -12.66 -1.42 0.55
C TYR A 20 -14.04 -1.63 1.18
N ALA A 21 -14.54 -0.57 1.81
CA ALA A 21 -15.84 -0.52 2.60
C ALA A 21 -18.42 0.83 1.79
N ASP A 22 -19.69 0.30 1.72
CA ASP A 22 -20.97 1.00 1.72
C ASP A 22 -22.02 0.08 2.33
N LYS A 23 -23.29 0.51 2.29
CA LYS A 23 -24.41 -0.42 2.32
C LYS A 23 -24.85 -0.73 0.90
N GLY A 24 -24.64 -1.97 0.47
CA GLY A 24 -25.08 -2.46 -0.83
C GLY A 24 -26.55 -2.77 -0.84
N MET A 25 -27.31 -2.12 -1.72
CA MET A 25 -28.78 -2.24 -1.78
C MET A 25 -29.20 -3.50 -2.56
N ILE A 26 -29.64 -4.54 -1.88
CA ILE A 26 -30.29 -5.71 -2.51
C ILE A 26 -31.82 -5.58 -2.39
N PRO A 27 -32.54 -5.21 -3.46
CA PRO A 27 -34.01 -5.10 -3.43
C PRO A 27 -34.69 -6.48 -3.38
N VAL A 28 -35.73 -6.58 -2.54
CA VAL A 28 -36.57 -7.79 -2.42
C VAL A 28 -37.74 -7.82 -3.41
N ASN A 29 -37.96 -6.75 -4.19
CA ASN A 29 -38.98 -6.67 -5.22
C ASN A 29 -38.46 -5.98 -6.51
N HIS A 30 -39.35 -5.76 -7.48
CA HIS A 30 -39.01 -5.22 -8.80
C HIS A 30 -38.73 -3.71 -8.84
N LEU A 31 -38.91 -2.98 -7.73
CA LEU A 31 -38.74 -1.53 -7.71
C LEU A 31 -37.24 -1.18 -7.63
N PRO A 32 -36.74 -0.25 -8.46
CA PRO A 32 -35.36 0.21 -8.38
C PRO A 32 -35.11 1.00 -7.09
N ILE A 33 -33.93 0.83 -6.51
CA ILE A 33 -33.46 1.60 -5.35
C ILE A 33 -32.41 2.61 -5.84
N TYR A 34 -32.56 3.84 -5.38
CA TYR A 34 -31.63 4.94 -5.63
C TYR A 34 -31.04 5.42 -4.31
N GLU A 35 -29.75 5.73 -4.32
CA GLU A 35 -29.00 6.25 -3.18
C GLU A 35 -28.47 7.66 -3.52
N PRO A 36 -29.34 8.69 -3.60
CA PRO A 36 -28.96 10.04 -4.06
C PRO A 36 -27.89 10.74 -3.22
N SER A 37 -27.69 10.36 -1.95
CA SER A 37 -26.58 10.91 -1.15
C SER A 37 -26.11 9.96 -0.06
N GLN A 38 -24.79 9.97 0.17
CA GLN A 38 -24.11 9.19 1.18
C GLN A 38 -23.23 10.11 2.04
N LYS A 39 -23.18 9.88 3.34
CA LYS A 39 -22.45 10.71 4.31
C LYS A 39 -21.74 9.79 5.29
N ALA A 40 -20.42 9.87 5.39
CA ALA A 40 -19.64 9.01 6.29
C ALA A 40 -18.58 9.77 7.10
N VAL A 41 -18.44 9.39 8.38
CA VAL A 41 -17.29 9.76 9.22
C VAL A 41 -16.44 8.51 9.43
N ILE A 42 -15.19 8.57 8.97
CA ILE A 42 -14.20 7.50 9.07
C ILE A 42 -13.14 7.96 10.06
N ALA A 43 -12.93 7.22 11.15
CA ALA A 43 -11.86 7.50 12.10
C ALA A 43 -10.97 6.27 12.25
N TRP A 44 -9.68 6.40 11.94
CA TRP A 44 -8.76 5.27 11.86
C TRP A 44 -7.45 5.51 12.62
N ASN A 45 -7.07 4.55 13.47
CA ASN A 45 -6.00 4.72 14.46
C ASN A 45 -4.69 3.95 14.15
N ASN A 46 -4.54 3.42 12.93
CA ASN A 46 -3.52 2.46 12.46
C ASN A 46 -3.77 0.97 12.82
N ASN A 47 -4.94 0.61 13.36
CA ASN A 47 -5.28 -0.76 13.81
C ASN A 47 -6.80 -0.97 13.95
N THR A 48 -7.51 0.07 14.39
CA THR A 48 -8.96 0.12 14.62
C THR A 48 -9.53 1.21 13.73
N GLU A 49 -10.66 0.90 13.11
CA GLU A 49 -11.46 1.87 12.35
C GLU A 49 -12.84 2.01 12.99
N ILE A 50 -13.38 3.21 12.91
CA ILE A 50 -14.79 3.52 13.15
C ILE A 50 -15.34 4.12 11.86
N ILE A 51 -16.43 3.53 11.35
CA ILE A 51 -17.27 4.11 10.30
C ILE A 51 -18.60 4.50 10.94
N LEU A 52 -18.96 5.78 10.91
CA LEU A 52 -20.34 6.24 11.12
C LEU A 52 -20.92 6.55 9.75
N LEU A 53 -21.93 5.79 9.31
CA LEU A 53 -22.52 5.87 7.97
C LEU A 53 -23.99 6.35 8.03
N SER A 54 -24.37 7.23 7.11
CA SER A 54 -25.75 7.63 6.84
C SER A 54 -25.98 7.71 5.33
N VAL A 55 -27.03 7.06 4.85
CA VAL A 55 -27.45 7.07 3.44
C VAL A 55 -28.83 7.71 3.31
N ASP A 56 -29.05 8.44 2.22
CA ASP A 56 -30.36 8.91 1.78
C ASP A 56 -30.87 7.97 0.69
N LEU A 57 -32.04 7.36 0.89
CA LEU A 57 -32.62 6.35 -0.02
C LEU A 57 -33.97 6.80 -0.58
N LYS A 58 -34.28 6.34 -1.79
CA LYS A 58 -35.64 6.33 -2.35
C LYS A 58 -35.87 5.17 -3.31
N THR A 59 -37.13 4.91 -3.63
CA THR A 59 -37.56 3.99 -4.70
C THR A 59 -38.51 4.70 -5.69
N GLU A 60 -39.00 3.97 -6.69
CA GLU A 60 -40.07 4.44 -7.60
C GLU A 60 -41.41 3.82 -7.19
N ASN A 61 -42.47 4.62 -7.15
CA ASN A 61 -43.88 4.18 -7.08
C ASN A 61 -44.19 3.14 -5.97
N GLY A 62 -44.30 3.61 -4.73
CA GLY A 62 -44.75 2.86 -3.56
C GLY A 62 -43.76 2.80 -2.40
N LYS A 63 -43.84 1.70 -1.65
CA LYS A 63 -42.90 1.35 -0.58
C LYS A 63 -42.30 -0.03 -0.82
N THR A 64 -41.08 -0.24 -0.37
CA THR A 64 -40.38 -1.54 -0.47
C THR A 64 -39.43 -1.75 0.69
N LYS A 65 -38.96 -2.99 0.89
CA LYS A 65 -37.89 -3.32 1.83
C LYS A 65 -36.60 -3.62 1.08
N VAL A 66 -35.49 -3.17 1.64
CA VAL A 66 -34.16 -3.33 1.05
C VAL A 66 -33.26 -4.01 2.06
N ILE A 67 -32.53 -5.02 1.59
CA ILE A 67 -31.48 -5.68 2.36
C ILE A 67 -30.19 -4.92 2.07
N GLU A 68 -29.72 -4.17 3.05
CA GLU A 68 -28.46 -3.43 3.01
C GLU A 68 -27.31 -4.36 3.40
N VAL A 69 -26.22 -4.39 2.63
CA VAL A 69 -25.08 -5.31 2.86
C VAL A 69 -23.75 -4.57 2.90
N LEU A 70 -23.06 -4.65 4.02
CA LEU A 70 -21.83 -3.94 4.35
C LEU A 70 -20.69 -4.95 4.60
N PRO A 71 -19.72 -5.12 3.67
CA PRO A 71 -18.57 -6.00 3.86
C PRO A 71 -17.51 -5.36 4.77
N LEU A 72 -16.82 -6.17 5.56
CA LEU A 72 -15.80 -5.78 6.55
C LEU A 72 -14.69 -6.87 6.71
N PRO A 73 -13.44 -6.50 7.09
CA PRO A 73 -12.30 -7.42 7.24
C PRO A 73 -12.39 -8.26 8.51
N SER A 74 -13.01 -7.69 9.53
CA SER A 74 -13.12 -8.27 10.86
C SER A 74 -14.49 -7.98 11.46
N LYS A 75 -14.88 -8.76 12.48
CA LYS A 75 -16.18 -8.61 13.14
C LYS A 75 -16.30 -7.21 13.77
N PRO A 76 -17.32 -6.41 13.43
CA PRO A 76 -17.58 -5.13 14.08
C PRO A 76 -18.26 -5.29 15.44
N GLU A 77 -17.99 -4.32 16.31
CA GLU A 77 -18.94 -3.80 17.29
C GLU A 77 -19.87 -2.81 16.55
N ILE A 78 -21.18 -2.83 16.85
CA ILE A 78 -22.18 -2.01 16.15
C ILE A 78 -23.04 -1.25 17.16
N GLU A 79 -23.21 0.06 16.94
CA GLU A 79 -23.99 0.95 17.80
C GLU A 79 -24.81 1.96 16.97
N GLU A 80 -25.80 2.61 17.57
CA GLU A 80 -26.50 3.72 16.91
C GLU A 80 -25.62 4.98 16.81
N GLY A 81 -25.65 5.63 15.65
CA GLY A 81 -25.03 6.93 15.38
C GLY A 81 -26.02 8.09 15.43
N SER A 82 -25.55 9.31 15.12
CA SER A 82 -26.36 10.53 15.15
C SER A 82 -26.01 11.46 14.00
N THR A 83 -27.00 12.18 13.46
CA THR A 83 -26.74 13.19 12.42
C THR A 83 -25.92 14.37 12.93
N LYS A 84 -26.01 14.63 14.25
CA LYS A 84 -25.23 15.65 14.98
C LYS A 84 -23.73 15.57 14.71
N THR A 85 -23.19 14.37 14.49
CA THR A 85 -21.77 14.18 14.21
C THR A 85 -21.37 14.85 12.89
N PHE A 86 -22.19 14.70 11.84
CA PHE A 86 -22.00 15.38 10.55
C PHE A 86 -22.24 16.88 10.67
N GLU A 87 -23.29 17.29 11.38
CA GLU A 87 -23.65 18.70 11.60
C GLU A 87 -22.47 19.48 12.22
N VAL A 88 -21.85 18.93 13.27
CA VAL A 88 -20.71 19.53 13.99
C VAL A 88 -19.42 19.55 13.14
N LEU A 89 -19.13 18.48 12.40
CA LEU A 89 -17.95 18.45 11.54
C LEU A 89 -18.10 19.41 10.35
N MET A 90 -19.31 19.54 9.78
CA MET A 90 -19.62 20.47 8.70
C MET A 90 -19.60 21.94 9.15
N GLU A 91 -20.12 22.24 10.35
CA GLU A 91 -19.97 23.56 11.00
C GLU A 91 -18.49 23.95 11.07
N TYR A 92 -17.63 23.06 11.57
CA TYR A 92 -16.19 23.30 11.65
C TYR A 92 -15.54 23.48 10.26
N VAL A 93 -15.86 22.63 9.28
CA VAL A 93 -15.35 22.73 7.90
C VAL A 93 -15.71 24.07 7.26
N LYS A 94 -16.96 24.52 7.37
CA LYS A 94 -17.43 25.81 6.85
C LYS A 94 -16.63 26.98 7.44
N VAL A 95 -16.39 26.98 8.77
CA VAL A 95 -15.57 28.00 9.43
C VAL A 95 -14.12 27.99 8.93
N GLN A 96 -13.50 26.81 8.75
CA GLN A 96 -12.14 26.73 8.22
C GLN A 96 -12.02 27.28 6.79
N MET A 97 -12.99 26.96 5.92
CA MET A 97 -13.00 27.44 4.53
C MET A 97 -13.20 28.96 4.44
N LEU A 98 -14.16 29.51 5.20
CA LEU A 98 -14.43 30.96 5.24
C LEU A 98 -13.24 31.78 5.75
N THR A 99 -12.47 31.23 6.71
CA THR A 99 -11.35 31.93 7.34
C THR A 99 -10.12 32.06 6.43
N TYR A 100 -9.93 31.15 5.46
CA TYR A 100 -8.65 31.03 4.73
C TYR A 100 -8.53 31.87 3.45
N GLY A 101 -9.63 32.39 2.91
CA GLY A 101 -9.60 33.36 1.80
C GLY A 101 -8.93 32.88 0.50
N GLU A 102 -8.82 31.56 0.29
CA GLU A 102 -8.14 30.99 -0.87
C GLU A 102 -8.87 31.33 -2.17
N LYS A 103 -8.26 32.21 -2.98
CA LYS A 103 -8.76 32.65 -4.30
C LYS A 103 -8.69 31.51 -5.32
N GLY A 104 -9.62 30.57 -5.22
CA GLY A 104 -9.75 29.42 -6.12
C GLY A 104 -11.04 28.65 -5.90
N LEU A 105 -11.27 28.14 -4.69
CA LEU A 105 -12.50 27.41 -4.36
C LEU A 105 -13.63 28.38 -4.00
N ARG A 106 -14.57 28.56 -4.94
CA ARG A 106 -15.92 28.98 -4.58
C ARG A 106 -16.56 27.87 -3.75
N VAL A 107 -16.84 28.14 -2.48
CA VAL A 107 -17.82 27.35 -1.71
C VAL A 107 -19.21 27.75 -2.23
N GLY A 108 -19.63 27.09 -3.31
CA GLY A 108 -20.95 27.21 -3.92
C GLY A 108 -21.30 25.88 -4.59
N GLU A 109 -22.58 25.52 -4.51
CA GLU A 109 -23.21 24.35 -5.15
C GLU A 109 -22.75 22.94 -4.66
N GLY A 110 -21.48 22.75 -4.26
CA GLY A 110 -20.91 21.40 -4.06
C GLY A 110 -21.04 20.73 -2.69
N ILE A 111 -21.31 21.43 -1.58
CA ILE A 111 -21.29 20.84 -0.22
C ILE A 111 -22.42 21.39 0.67
N GLU A 112 -23.61 20.80 0.53
CA GLU A 112 -24.70 20.97 1.49
C GLU A 112 -25.06 19.64 2.14
N ILE A 113 -25.06 19.59 3.48
CA ILE A 113 -25.58 18.44 4.22
C ILE A 113 -27.06 18.69 4.47
N VAL A 114 -27.86 18.17 3.54
CA VAL A 114 -29.30 17.99 3.71
C VAL A 114 -29.55 16.65 4.41
N PHE A 115 -30.43 16.63 5.40
CA PHE A 115 -31.02 15.43 5.97
C PHE A 115 -32.53 15.48 5.76
N HIS A 116 -33.11 14.32 5.45
CA HIS A 116 -34.51 14.15 5.12
C HIS A 116 -35.30 13.57 6.32
N GLU A 117 -36.56 13.20 6.11
CA GLU A 117 -37.31 12.41 7.08
C GLU A 117 -36.55 11.11 7.39
N LYS A 118 -36.46 10.72 8.66
CA LYS A 118 -35.59 9.62 9.11
C LYS A 118 -36.36 8.30 9.22
N ILE A 119 -35.92 7.28 8.48
CA ILE A 119 -36.38 5.89 8.66
C ILE A 119 -35.54 5.20 9.73
N GLY A 120 -36.18 4.40 10.58
CA GLY A 120 -35.58 3.91 11.83
C GLY A 120 -36.27 2.69 12.44
N TYR A 121 -36.10 1.54 11.79
CA TYR A 121 -36.03 0.23 12.45
C TYR A 121 -34.88 -0.52 11.77
N HIS A 122 -33.93 -1.02 12.57
CA HIS A 122 -32.76 -1.75 12.09
C HIS A 122 -32.85 -3.21 12.56
N ASP A 123 -32.65 -4.16 11.65
CA ASP A 123 -32.51 -5.59 11.98
C ASP A 123 -31.13 -6.07 11.54
N VAL A 124 -30.12 -5.62 12.29
CA VAL A 124 -28.71 -5.79 11.96
C VAL A 124 -28.22 -7.16 12.40
N THR A 125 -27.85 -8.00 11.43
CA THR A 125 -27.16 -9.27 11.66
C THR A 125 -25.76 -9.25 11.06
N VAL A 126 -24.75 -9.67 11.83
CA VAL A 126 -23.38 -9.87 11.32
C VAL A 126 -23.16 -11.32 10.92
N VAL A 127 -22.93 -11.55 9.63
CA VAL A 127 -22.67 -12.86 9.04
C VAL A 127 -21.17 -13.03 8.80
N ARG A 128 -20.60 -14.21 9.07
CA ARG A 128 -19.29 -14.60 8.53
C ARG A 128 -19.50 -15.53 7.34
N VAL A 129 -18.80 -15.26 6.25
CA VAL A 129 -18.95 -15.94 4.96
C VAL A 129 -17.55 -16.30 4.46
N GLU A 130 -17.35 -17.55 4.05
CA GLU A 130 -16.06 -18.02 3.47
C GLU A 130 -16.20 -18.42 2.01
N LYS A 131 -17.44 -18.65 1.53
CA LYS A 131 -17.79 -18.90 0.12
C LYS A 131 -19.07 -18.17 -0.24
N ALA A 132 -19.20 -17.72 -1.49
CA ALA A 132 -20.34 -16.89 -1.90
C ALA A 132 -21.67 -17.67 -1.91
N GLU A 133 -21.61 -18.99 -2.02
CA GLU A 133 -22.71 -19.94 -1.91
C GLU A 133 -23.30 -19.98 -0.48
N ASP A 134 -22.47 -19.77 0.54
CA ASP A 134 -22.93 -19.68 1.94
C ASP A 134 -23.75 -18.40 2.14
N PHE A 135 -23.36 -17.29 1.49
CA PHE A 135 -24.09 -16.03 1.51
C PHE A 135 -25.45 -16.11 0.78
N VAL A 136 -25.52 -16.78 -0.38
CA VAL A 136 -26.81 -17.09 -1.03
C VAL A 136 -27.73 -17.83 -0.07
N SER A 137 -27.23 -18.93 0.48
CA SER A 137 -27.96 -19.79 1.41
C SER A 137 -28.45 -19.02 2.64
N TRP A 138 -27.63 -18.11 3.16
CA TRP A 138 -28.00 -17.25 4.28
C TRP A 138 -29.06 -16.21 3.91
N ILE A 139 -28.91 -15.50 2.78
CA ILE A 139 -29.86 -14.48 2.31
C ILE A 139 -31.24 -15.10 2.02
N GLU A 140 -31.29 -16.28 1.39
CA GLU A 140 -32.55 -16.97 1.14
C GLU A 140 -33.26 -17.37 2.45
N ASN A 141 -32.52 -17.87 3.45
CA ASN A 141 -33.08 -18.15 4.77
C ASN A 141 -33.54 -16.89 5.52
N PHE A 142 -32.80 -15.78 5.43
CA PHE A 142 -33.17 -14.49 6.01
C PHE A 142 -34.47 -13.94 5.40
N VAL A 143 -34.55 -13.93 4.06
CA VAL A 143 -35.73 -13.53 3.28
C VAL A 143 -36.96 -14.36 3.66
N ASN A 144 -36.82 -15.70 3.70
CA ASN A 144 -37.89 -16.61 4.10
C ASN A 144 -38.35 -16.37 5.55
N LYS A 145 -37.41 -16.23 6.51
CA LYS A 145 -37.68 -15.95 7.93
C LYS A 145 -38.49 -14.65 8.12
N HIS A 146 -38.24 -13.65 7.28
CA HIS A 146 -38.88 -12.34 7.35
C HIS A 146 -40.10 -12.17 6.43
N GLY A 147 -40.55 -13.25 5.78
CA GLY A 147 -41.72 -13.23 4.90
C GLY A 147 -41.55 -12.37 3.65
N LEU A 148 -40.31 -12.16 3.20
CA LEU A 148 -39.96 -11.31 2.07
C LEU A 148 -39.94 -12.11 0.76
N ALA A 149 -40.05 -11.44 -0.38
CA ALA A 149 -39.89 -12.06 -1.69
C ALA A 149 -38.41 -12.25 -2.05
N LYS A 150 -38.12 -13.22 -2.94
CA LYS A 150 -36.74 -13.58 -3.32
C LYS A 150 -36.01 -12.40 -3.99
N PRO A 151 -34.81 -12.00 -3.55
CA PRO A 151 -34.15 -10.80 -4.07
C PRO A 151 -33.71 -10.97 -5.54
N LEU A 152 -34.00 -9.96 -6.36
CA LEU A 152 -33.83 -10.06 -7.82
C LEU A 152 -32.38 -9.87 -8.26
N LYS A 153 -31.63 -8.99 -7.58
CA LYS A 153 -30.21 -8.68 -7.87
C LYS A 153 -29.22 -9.66 -7.24
N LEU A 154 -29.67 -10.82 -6.74
CA LEU A 154 -28.83 -11.72 -5.96
C LEU A 154 -27.57 -12.19 -6.70
N GLY A 155 -27.64 -12.39 -8.02
CA GLY A 155 -26.46 -12.73 -8.84
C GLY A 155 -25.39 -11.63 -8.92
N GLU A 156 -25.78 -10.35 -8.94
CA GLU A 156 -24.84 -9.22 -8.91
C GLU A 156 -24.20 -9.07 -7.51
N ALA A 157 -25.03 -9.21 -6.47
CA ALA A 157 -24.56 -9.18 -5.09
C ALA A 157 -23.57 -10.32 -4.81
N VAL A 158 -23.87 -11.54 -5.26
CA VAL A 158 -22.98 -12.73 -5.15
C VAL A 158 -21.64 -12.51 -5.86
N ARG A 159 -21.63 -11.85 -7.03
CA ARG A 159 -20.38 -11.49 -7.72
C ARG A 159 -19.52 -10.57 -6.86
N LEU A 160 -20.10 -9.50 -6.32
CA LEU A 160 -19.37 -8.56 -5.47
C LEU A 160 -18.93 -9.20 -4.15
N VAL A 161 -19.78 -9.97 -3.48
CA VAL A 161 -19.45 -10.74 -2.26
C VAL A 161 -18.28 -11.69 -2.51
N ASN A 162 -18.23 -12.38 -3.65
CA ASN A 162 -17.10 -13.22 -4.05
C ASN A 162 -15.81 -12.40 -4.27
N GLU A 163 -15.89 -11.20 -4.85
CA GLU A 163 -14.75 -10.28 -4.93
C GLU A 163 -14.27 -9.83 -3.54
N TYR A 164 -15.17 -9.55 -2.60
CA TYR A 164 -14.82 -9.18 -1.21
C TYR A 164 -14.16 -10.35 -0.45
N ILE A 165 -14.73 -11.55 -0.50
CA ILE A 165 -14.17 -12.77 0.12
C ILE A 165 -12.75 -13.04 -0.39
N LYS A 166 -12.52 -12.95 -1.71
CA LYS A 166 -11.19 -13.13 -2.33
C LYS A 166 -10.13 -12.13 -1.85
N LYS A 167 -10.55 -10.98 -1.35
CA LYS A 167 -9.69 -9.94 -0.78
C LYS A 167 -9.49 -10.12 0.74
N GLY A 168 -10.24 -11.01 1.40
CA GLY A 168 -10.22 -11.27 2.85
C GLY A 168 -11.44 -10.76 3.64
N PHE A 169 -12.44 -10.22 2.96
CA PHE A 169 -13.57 -9.50 3.58
C PHE A 169 -14.70 -10.48 3.80
N ASN A 170 -14.54 -11.21 4.91
CA ASN A 170 -15.32 -12.39 5.27
C ASN A 170 -16.42 -12.07 6.29
N TYR A 171 -16.58 -10.82 6.72
CA TYR A 171 -17.69 -10.37 7.55
C TYR A 171 -18.62 -9.49 6.74
N PHE A 172 -19.92 -9.77 6.79
CA PHE A 172 -20.96 -9.02 6.11
C PHE A 172 -21.99 -8.60 7.15
N VAL A 173 -22.10 -7.30 7.40
CA VAL A 173 -23.20 -6.73 8.16
C VAL A 173 -24.39 -6.64 7.22
N VAL A 174 -25.50 -7.25 7.60
CA VAL A 174 -26.76 -7.19 6.87
C VAL A 174 -27.77 -6.43 7.72
N ASP A 175 -28.49 -5.48 7.11
CA ASP A 175 -29.53 -4.68 7.74
C ASP A 175 -30.79 -4.65 6.83
N LEU A 176 -31.96 -4.35 7.39
CA LEU A 176 -33.25 -4.42 6.70
C LEU A 176 -34.04 -3.13 6.91
N VAL A 177 -34.11 -2.30 5.88
CA VAL A 177 -34.75 -0.97 5.92
C VAL A 177 -35.98 -0.91 5.01
N GLU A 178 -36.92 -0.01 5.32
CA GLU A 178 -38.08 0.30 4.47
C GLU A 178 -37.85 1.62 3.72
N VAL A 179 -38.02 1.60 2.41
CA VAL A 179 -37.72 2.70 1.48
C VAL A 179 -39.00 3.12 0.75
N GLU A 180 -39.15 4.42 0.51
CA GLU A 180 -40.36 5.07 -0.05
C GLU A 180 -40.03 5.90 -1.30
N GLU A 181 -41.04 6.48 -1.95
CA GLU A 181 -40.87 7.38 -3.11
C GLU A 181 -40.08 8.65 -2.79
N ASN A 182 -40.38 9.24 -1.63
CA ASN A 182 -39.68 10.41 -1.12
C ASN A 182 -38.30 10.01 -0.60
N ILE A 183 -37.30 10.88 -0.79
CA ILE A 183 -35.97 10.68 -0.22
C ILE A 183 -36.10 10.68 1.31
N LYS A 184 -35.63 9.61 1.95
CA LYS A 184 -35.56 9.48 3.41
C LYS A 184 -34.15 9.09 3.86
N THR A 185 -33.72 9.63 4.98
CA THR A 185 -32.41 9.36 5.58
C THR A 185 -32.49 8.10 6.43
N VAL A 186 -31.66 7.10 6.14
CA VAL A 186 -31.42 5.97 7.06
C VAL A 186 -30.74 6.50 8.32
N LYS A 187 -31.33 6.22 9.49
CA LYS A 187 -30.76 6.57 10.79
C LYS A 187 -29.30 6.07 10.86
N PRO A 188 -28.32 6.92 11.26
CA PRO A 188 -26.92 6.52 11.16
C PRO A 188 -26.57 5.37 12.10
N LEU A 189 -25.68 4.50 11.64
CA LEU A 189 -25.08 3.43 12.46
C LEU A 189 -23.56 3.60 12.52
N ILE A 190 -22.98 3.16 13.63
CA ILE A 190 -21.54 3.11 13.86
C ILE A 190 -21.06 1.67 13.82
N TYR A 191 -20.02 1.42 13.04
CA TYR A 191 -19.31 0.15 12.94
C TYR A 191 -17.86 0.36 13.40
N LYS A 192 -17.44 -0.38 14.42
CA LYS A 192 -16.10 -0.30 15.00
C LYS A 192 -15.41 -1.66 14.88
N PHE A 193 -14.33 -1.73 14.11
CA PHE A 193 -13.68 -3.00 13.74
C PHE A 193 -12.16 -2.84 13.61
N LYS A 194 -11.44 -3.93 13.35
CA LYS A 194 -9.99 -3.94 13.14
C LYS A 194 -9.64 -3.87 11.65
N CYS A 195 -8.78 -2.92 11.29
CA CYS A 195 -8.25 -2.73 9.93
C CYS A 195 -6.83 -2.14 9.98
N ASP A 196 -5.89 -2.69 9.21
CA ASP A 196 -4.48 -2.27 9.16
C ASP A 196 -4.18 -1.18 8.11
N HIS A 197 -5.22 -0.73 7.41
CA HIS A 197 -5.25 0.36 6.45
C HIS A 197 -6.58 1.13 6.58
N LEU A 198 -6.70 2.30 5.96
CA LEU A 198 -7.95 3.09 5.96
C LEU A 198 -8.85 2.59 4.82
N TYR A 199 -10.11 2.30 5.14
CA TYR A 199 -10.96 1.38 4.40
C TYR A 199 -12.42 1.89 4.34
N PHE A 200 -12.95 2.25 3.15
CA PHE A 200 -14.33 2.76 2.97
C PHE A 200 -15.09 2.27 1.69
N PRO A 201 -16.25 1.59 1.81
CA PRO A 201 -16.67 0.16 0.52
C PRO A 201 -17.46 0.50 -0.75
N LEU A 202 -17.27 1.69 -1.30
CA LEU A 202 -18.20 2.31 -2.25
C LEU A 202 -18.53 1.49 -3.52
N LYS A 203 -17.85 0.37 -3.81
CA LYS A 203 -18.27 -0.51 -4.91
C LYS A 203 -19.51 -1.33 -4.57
N ILE A 204 -19.83 -1.61 -3.29
CA ILE A 204 -21.02 -2.42 -2.97
C ILE A 204 -22.34 -1.66 -3.23
N SER A 205 -22.35 -0.33 -3.12
CA SER A 205 -23.49 0.54 -3.48
C SER A 205 -23.75 0.62 -4.99
N SER A 206 -22.85 0.10 -5.86
CA SER A 206 -23.14 -0.12 -7.29
C SER A 206 -24.30 -1.09 -7.57
N LEU A 207 -24.81 -1.78 -6.55
CA LEU A 207 -26.06 -2.55 -6.60
C LEU A 207 -27.31 -1.65 -6.70
N ALA A 208 -27.28 -0.44 -6.14
CA ALA A 208 -28.28 0.60 -6.37
C ALA A 208 -28.14 1.22 -7.78
N LYS A 209 -29.04 2.13 -8.16
CA LYS A 209 -29.01 2.81 -9.47
C LYS A 209 -28.81 4.32 -9.34
N GLY A 210 -28.23 4.91 -10.38
CA GLY A 210 -28.24 6.36 -10.64
C GLY A 210 -26.99 7.10 -10.15
N GLU A 211 -27.13 8.42 -10.08
CA GLU A 211 -26.10 9.32 -9.57
C GLU A 211 -26.22 9.47 -8.04
N THR A 212 -25.08 9.67 -7.36
CA THR A 212 -25.00 9.93 -5.92
C THR A 212 -24.04 11.07 -5.62
N THR A 213 -24.26 11.75 -4.49
CA THR A 213 -23.31 12.69 -3.89
C THR A 213 -22.83 12.18 -2.53
N ILE A 214 -21.54 11.84 -2.46
CA ILE A 214 -20.87 11.29 -1.29
C ILE A 214 -20.09 12.39 -0.56
N THR A 215 -20.13 12.44 0.76
CA THR A 215 -19.22 13.24 1.60
C THR A 215 -18.52 12.39 2.65
N LEU A 216 -17.19 12.38 2.64
CA LEU A 216 -16.35 11.67 3.62
C LEU A 216 -15.64 12.65 4.55
N PHE A 217 -15.79 12.46 5.86
CA PHE A 217 -15.01 13.11 6.91
C PHE A 217 -14.01 12.10 7.49
N ILE A 218 -12.72 12.30 7.24
CA ILE A 218 -11.67 11.34 7.58
C ILE A 218 -10.83 11.88 8.74
N LEU A 219 -10.73 11.13 9.84
CA LEU A 219 -9.97 11.45 11.06
C LEU A 219 -8.77 10.50 11.22
N THR A 220 -7.56 11.04 11.28
CA THR A 220 -6.30 10.26 11.44
C THR A 220 -5.34 10.88 12.45
N LYS A 221 -4.45 10.06 13.07
CA LYS A 221 -3.44 10.52 14.07
C LYS A 221 -2.40 11.50 13.51
N GLU A 222 -2.08 11.41 12.23
CA GLU A 222 -0.98 12.12 11.57
C GLU A 222 -1.39 12.72 10.22
N ASN A 223 -0.52 13.55 9.65
CA ASN A 223 -0.53 13.88 8.22
C ASN A 223 -0.26 12.61 7.41
N PHE A 224 -1.33 11.88 7.11
CA PHE A 224 -1.36 10.75 6.19
C PHE A 224 -0.84 11.20 4.79
N PRO A 225 -0.49 10.30 3.84
CA PRO A 225 0.08 10.68 2.54
C PRO A 225 -0.87 11.51 1.65
N PHE A 226 -2.08 11.81 2.16
CA PHE A 226 -2.83 13.05 1.99
C PHE A 226 -2.03 14.38 2.17
N THR A 227 -0.76 14.45 1.77
CA THR A 227 -0.02 15.72 1.58
C THR A 227 0.78 15.78 0.27
N HIS A 228 0.90 14.68 -0.48
CA HIS A 228 1.73 14.57 -1.70
C HIS A 228 0.98 14.92 -3.00
N TRP A 229 -0.21 15.50 -2.84
CA TRP A 229 -1.33 15.39 -3.75
C TRP A 229 -2.05 16.73 -3.82
N LYS A 230 -1.91 17.41 -4.95
CA LYS A 230 -2.75 18.57 -5.25
C LYS A 230 -4.08 18.05 -5.76
N THR A 231 -5.14 18.83 -5.64
CA THR A 231 -6.53 18.43 -5.98
C THR A 231 -6.57 17.61 -7.28
N GLN A 232 -6.89 16.32 -7.14
CA GLN A 232 -6.81 15.31 -8.19
C GLN A 232 -7.95 14.31 -8.03
N GLU A 233 -8.54 13.92 -9.15
CA GLU A 233 -9.54 12.86 -9.18
C GLU A 233 -8.87 11.49 -8.93
N LYS A 234 -9.04 10.96 -7.72
CA LYS A 234 -8.69 9.55 -7.40
C LYS A 234 -10.00 8.80 -7.17
N ASN A 235 -10.23 7.71 -7.91
CA ASN A 235 -11.48 6.94 -7.88
C ASN A 235 -12.73 7.81 -8.13
N GLY A 236 -12.59 8.93 -8.85
CA GLY A 236 -13.64 9.93 -9.10
C GLY A 236 -13.89 10.92 -7.95
N PHE A 237 -13.18 10.84 -6.84
CA PHE A 237 -13.33 11.79 -5.72
C PHE A 237 -12.60 13.11 -5.98
N VAL A 238 -13.29 14.23 -5.75
CA VAL A 238 -12.69 15.55 -5.60
C VAL A 238 -12.09 15.65 -4.20
N PHE A 239 -10.77 15.61 -4.15
CA PHE A 239 -10.05 15.24 -2.94
C PHE A 239 -8.64 15.92 -2.99
N PRO A 240 -8.18 16.63 -1.93
CA PRO A 240 -8.94 17.08 -0.76
C PRO A 240 -9.70 18.36 -1.06
N ILE A 241 -10.79 18.57 -0.33
CA ILE A 241 -11.44 19.89 -0.22
C ILE A 241 -10.97 20.61 1.05
N LEU A 242 -10.57 19.86 2.08
CA LEU A 242 -9.92 20.36 3.27
C LEU A 242 -9.00 19.27 3.84
N THR A 243 -7.80 19.65 4.30
CA THR A 243 -6.99 18.86 5.25
C THR A 243 -6.44 19.82 6.30
N LYS A 244 -6.88 19.71 7.56
CA LYS A 244 -6.48 20.58 8.69
C LYS A 244 -6.43 19.81 10.02
N PRO A 245 -5.59 20.19 10.99
CA PRO A 245 -5.68 19.68 12.36
C PRO A 245 -7.02 20.10 13.00
N ILE A 246 -7.80 19.16 13.51
CA ILE A 246 -9.10 19.40 14.15
C ILE A 246 -8.96 19.36 15.69
N PRO A 247 -9.51 20.32 16.44
CA PRO A 247 -9.48 20.26 17.91
C PRO A 247 -10.26 19.04 18.43
N THR A 248 -9.68 18.30 19.36
CA THR A 248 -10.31 17.12 19.98
C THR A 248 -11.65 17.44 20.65
N THR A 249 -11.86 18.68 21.09
CA THR A 249 -13.14 19.18 21.61
C THR A 249 -14.24 19.22 20.56
N ILE A 250 -13.92 19.48 19.29
CA ILE A 250 -14.88 19.42 18.18
C ILE A 250 -15.22 17.96 17.86
N VAL A 251 -14.21 17.08 17.84
CA VAL A 251 -14.43 15.63 17.66
C VAL A 251 -15.35 15.08 18.77
N MET A 252 -15.10 15.45 20.04
CA MET A 252 -15.97 15.09 21.17
C MET A 252 -17.38 15.72 21.11
N LYS A 253 -17.54 16.94 20.58
CA LYS A 253 -18.84 17.58 20.33
C LYS A 253 -19.64 16.81 19.25
N ALA A 254 -18.94 16.18 18.30
CA ALA A 254 -19.50 15.41 17.21
C ALA A 254 -19.90 13.98 17.64
N ASP A 255 -18.97 13.18 18.19
CA ASP A 255 -19.23 11.92 18.91
C ASP A 255 -18.01 11.53 19.76
N GLN A 256 -18.20 11.14 21.03
CA GLN A 256 -17.10 10.75 21.91
C GLN A 256 -16.41 9.44 21.48
N ARG A 257 -17.12 8.52 20.82
CA ARG A 257 -16.57 7.23 20.37
C ARG A 257 -15.45 7.43 19.33
N LEU A 258 -15.56 8.50 18.53
CA LEU A 258 -14.53 8.88 17.55
C LEU A 258 -13.21 9.30 18.19
N ILE A 259 -13.21 9.98 19.35
CA ILE A 259 -11.95 10.34 20.04
C ILE A 259 -11.31 9.11 20.73
N GLU A 260 -12.09 8.08 21.06
CA GLU A 260 -11.64 6.99 21.95
C GLU A 260 -10.60 6.07 21.36
N ILE A 261 -10.69 5.74 20.07
CA ILE A 261 -9.64 4.99 19.36
C ILE A 261 -8.30 5.75 19.31
N PHE A 262 -8.29 7.07 19.51
CA PHE A 262 -7.06 7.86 19.55
C PHE A 262 -6.45 8.00 20.96
N LYS A 263 -7.14 7.56 22.03
CA LYS A 263 -6.66 7.67 23.43
C LYS A 263 -5.58 6.66 23.82
N GLU A 264 -5.22 5.72 22.94
CA GLU A 264 -4.15 4.73 23.16
C GLU A 264 -2.85 5.41 23.63
N ASN A 265 -2.25 4.90 24.71
CA ASN A 265 -1.00 5.37 25.33
C ASN A 265 -1.02 6.74 26.03
N LYS A 266 -2.19 7.33 26.32
CA LYS A 266 -2.38 8.51 27.23
C LYS A 266 -1.57 9.78 26.91
N LYS A 267 -0.93 9.89 25.74
CA LYS A 267 -0.04 11.02 25.42
C LYS A 267 -0.82 12.21 24.88
N TYR A 268 -1.16 13.15 25.78
CA TYR A 268 -1.78 14.42 25.42
C TYR A 268 -0.72 15.47 25.00
N PRO A 269 -1.04 16.40 24.08
CA PRO A 269 -2.27 16.47 23.29
C PRO A 269 -2.35 15.35 22.23
N ILE A 270 -3.55 14.85 22.00
CA ILE A 270 -3.84 13.95 20.87
C ILE A 270 -4.00 14.83 19.64
N ASN A 271 -3.06 14.73 18.69
CA ASN A 271 -3.21 15.37 17.38
C ASN A 271 -4.16 14.53 16.52
N ILE A 272 -5.12 15.19 15.85
CA ILE A 272 -6.01 14.58 14.87
C ILE A 272 -6.08 15.48 13.65
N MET A 273 -5.91 14.89 12.47
CA MET A 273 -6.16 15.55 11.19
C MET A 273 -7.57 15.23 10.74
N LEU A 274 -8.35 16.26 10.37
CA LEU A 274 -9.54 16.10 9.54
C LEU A 274 -9.16 16.28 8.07
N THR A 275 -9.53 15.32 7.23
CA THR A 275 -9.52 15.44 5.76
C THR A 275 -10.94 15.27 5.24
N VAL A 276 -11.33 16.04 4.20
CA VAL A 276 -12.67 16.01 3.60
C VAL A 276 -12.58 15.65 2.12
N ALA A 277 -13.43 14.70 1.72
CA ALA A 277 -13.63 14.26 0.33
C ALA A 277 -15.09 14.46 -0.09
N THR A 278 -15.32 14.75 -1.38
CA THR A 278 -16.62 14.44 -2.00
C THR A 278 -16.46 13.68 -3.31
N TYR A 279 -17.50 12.96 -3.68
CA TYR A 279 -17.69 12.37 -5.00
C TYR A 279 -19.09 12.77 -5.48
N GLN A 280 -19.22 13.01 -6.78
CA GLN A 280 -20.50 13.24 -7.44
C GLN A 280 -20.48 12.50 -8.78
N GLY A 281 -21.42 11.57 -8.98
CA GLY A 281 -21.50 10.77 -10.20
C GLY A 281 -22.21 9.43 -10.02
N SER A 282 -22.14 8.59 -11.06
CA SER A 282 -22.82 7.29 -11.09
C SER A 282 -22.29 6.28 -10.06
N LEU A 283 -23.21 5.70 -9.28
CA LEU A 283 -22.96 4.56 -8.38
C LEU A 283 -22.26 3.38 -9.09
N GLN A 284 -22.42 3.24 -10.41
CA GLN A 284 -21.80 2.19 -11.22
C GLN A 284 -20.28 2.40 -11.46
N ASN A 285 -19.80 3.65 -11.35
CA ASN A 285 -18.39 4.00 -11.51
C ASN A 285 -17.59 3.88 -10.21
N LEU A 286 -18.27 3.77 -9.07
CA LEU A 286 -17.62 3.78 -7.76
C LEU A 286 -16.63 2.62 -7.64
N GLN A 287 -15.36 3.00 -7.54
CA GLN A 287 -14.48 2.26 -6.66
C GLN A 287 -14.63 2.91 -5.28
N ASP A 288 -15.18 2.14 -4.35
CA ASP A 288 -14.33 1.54 -3.33
C ASP A 288 -13.13 2.46 -2.92
N PHE A 289 -13.12 3.01 -1.70
CA PHE A 289 -12.15 4.01 -1.22
C PHE A 289 -11.13 3.43 -0.22
N GLU A 290 -9.85 3.64 -0.47
CA GLU A 290 -8.76 3.07 0.34
C GLU A 290 -7.51 3.94 0.42
N VAL A 291 -6.79 3.74 1.52
CA VAL A 291 -5.41 4.21 1.69
C VAL A 291 -4.58 3.18 2.46
N ILE A 292 -3.89 2.32 1.71
CA ILE A 292 -2.81 1.47 2.23
C ILE A 292 -1.64 2.37 2.67
N PRO A 293 -1.14 2.28 3.92
CA PRO A 293 -0.04 3.11 4.38
C PRO A 293 1.24 2.89 3.57
N GLU A 294 1.84 3.96 3.05
CA GLU A 294 3.12 3.91 2.37
C GLU A 294 4.24 3.56 3.35
N LYS A 295 4.94 2.44 3.11
CA LYS A 295 5.94 1.89 4.02
C LYS A 295 7.08 1.21 3.26
N TRP A 296 8.23 1.12 3.92
CA TRP A 296 9.35 0.31 3.46
C TRP A 296 9.14 -1.13 3.96
N ILE A 297 9.03 -2.09 3.02
CA ILE A 297 8.88 -3.52 3.33
C ILE A 297 10.13 -4.30 2.91
N PRO A 298 10.51 -5.40 3.60
CA PRO A 298 11.63 -6.23 3.17
C PRO A 298 11.43 -6.77 1.75
N TYR A 299 12.45 -6.64 0.91
CA TYR A 299 12.44 -7.07 -0.47
C TYR A 299 13.60 -8.04 -0.75
N GLN A 300 13.30 -9.15 -1.42
CA GLN A 300 14.32 -10.11 -1.89
C GLN A 300 14.41 -10.02 -3.42
N PRO A 301 15.52 -9.54 -4.00
CA PRO A 301 15.70 -9.53 -5.45
C PRO A 301 15.81 -10.95 -6.00
N ASN A 302 15.34 -11.15 -7.23
CA ASN A 302 15.61 -12.36 -8.01
C ASN A 302 17.12 -12.46 -8.30
N PRO A 303 17.76 -13.66 -8.26
CA PRO A 303 19.14 -13.87 -8.72
C PRO A 303 19.49 -13.23 -10.08
N GLU A 304 18.54 -13.07 -11.00
CA GLU A 304 18.73 -12.39 -12.28
C GLU A 304 18.99 -10.87 -12.15
N GLN A 305 18.47 -10.24 -11.08
CA GLN A 305 18.66 -8.81 -10.80
C GLN A 305 20.01 -8.49 -10.15
N VAL A 306 20.77 -9.51 -9.73
CA VAL A 306 22.04 -9.35 -9.01
C VAL A 306 23.20 -9.80 -9.89
N GLU A 307 24.15 -8.91 -10.15
CA GLU A 307 25.42 -9.26 -10.79
C GLU A 307 26.51 -9.32 -9.72
N LEU A 308 27.35 -10.35 -9.79
CA LEU A 308 28.49 -10.57 -8.91
C LEU A 308 29.72 -10.78 -9.81
N SER A 309 30.75 -9.96 -9.64
CA SER A 309 32.02 -10.13 -10.35
C SER A 309 33.22 -9.95 -9.41
N MET A 310 34.27 -10.73 -9.63
CA MET A 310 35.52 -10.66 -8.89
C MET A 310 36.55 -9.86 -9.69
N GLU A 311 37.28 -8.97 -9.02
CA GLU A 311 38.46 -8.29 -9.55
C GLU A 311 39.63 -8.40 -8.55
N GLN A 312 40.86 -8.43 -9.07
CA GLN A 312 42.07 -8.35 -8.25
C GLN A 312 42.76 -7.00 -8.47
N LYS A 313 43.04 -6.28 -7.39
CA LYS A 313 43.65 -4.94 -7.43
C LYS A 313 44.65 -4.78 -6.28
N ASN A 314 45.89 -4.46 -6.61
CA ASN A 314 47.01 -4.33 -5.66
C ASN A 314 47.14 -5.56 -4.73
N GLY A 315 46.96 -6.77 -5.28
CA GLY A 315 46.98 -8.04 -4.55
C GLY A 315 45.71 -8.37 -3.76
N LYS A 316 44.83 -7.40 -3.49
CA LYS A 316 43.54 -7.63 -2.84
C LYS A 316 42.53 -8.25 -3.81
N THR A 317 41.68 -9.12 -3.30
CA THR A 317 40.52 -9.65 -4.03
C THR A 317 39.27 -8.87 -3.64
N LEU A 318 38.60 -8.28 -4.63
CA LEU A 318 37.40 -7.47 -4.44
C LEU A 318 36.21 -8.14 -5.14
N ILE A 319 35.04 -8.15 -4.51
CA ILE A 319 33.78 -8.60 -5.13
C ILE A 319 32.88 -7.39 -5.36
N LYS A 320 32.67 -7.03 -6.62
CA LYS A 320 31.69 -6.05 -7.05
C LYS A 320 30.31 -6.71 -7.08
N THR A 321 29.38 -6.18 -6.30
CA THR A 321 27.98 -6.61 -6.27
C THR A 321 27.12 -5.49 -6.81
N THR A 322 26.38 -5.74 -7.89
CA THR A 322 25.45 -4.80 -8.51
C THR A 322 24.03 -5.35 -8.41
N ILE A 323 23.04 -4.51 -8.10
CA ILE A 323 21.63 -4.88 -8.08
C ILE A 323 20.85 -3.89 -8.95
N THR A 324 20.05 -4.43 -9.87
CA THR A 324 19.22 -3.67 -10.81
C THR A 324 17.75 -3.72 -10.37
N PHE A 325 17.18 -2.53 -10.15
CA PHE A 325 15.80 -2.33 -9.72
C PHE A 325 14.97 -1.64 -10.82
N LYS A 326 13.69 -2.04 -10.95
CA LYS A 326 12.78 -1.54 -11.99
C LYS A 326 12.39 -0.06 -11.86
N ASN A 327 12.54 0.53 -10.67
CA ASN A 327 12.18 1.92 -10.36
C ASN A 327 13.06 2.43 -9.20
N ALA A 328 12.91 3.70 -8.82
CA ALA A 328 13.69 4.31 -7.74
C ALA A 328 13.28 3.90 -6.30
N GLY A 329 12.18 3.14 -6.14
CA GLY A 329 11.55 2.82 -4.85
C GLY A 329 12.26 1.74 -4.02
N PHE A 330 13.60 1.73 -3.99
CA PHE A 330 14.39 0.69 -3.32
C PHE A 330 15.54 1.26 -2.49
N LYS A 331 15.72 0.72 -1.28
CA LYS A 331 16.87 0.94 -0.39
C LYS A 331 17.68 -0.35 -0.28
N VAL A 332 19.01 -0.20 -0.24
CA VAL A 332 19.94 -1.28 0.08
C VAL A 332 20.87 -0.75 1.17
N PHE A 333 20.90 -1.44 2.30
CA PHE A 333 21.87 -1.25 3.36
C PHE A 333 22.86 -2.42 3.28
N TRP A 334 24.02 -2.15 2.68
CA TRP A 334 25.08 -3.13 2.54
C TRP A 334 25.72 -3.41 3.91
N GLY A 335 25.66 -4.66 4.37
CA GLY A 335 26.36 -5.09 5.58
C GLY A 335 27.82 -5.47 5.31
N SER A 336 28.48 -6.05 6.31
CA SER A 336 29.83 -6.59 6.20
C SER A 336 29.85 -7.99 5.54
N VAL A 337 31.06 -8.44 5.18
CA VAL A 337 31.30 -9.83 4.79
C VAL A 337 31.78 -10.62 6.00
N THR A 338 31.21 -11.81 6.22
CA THR A 338 31.76 -12.83 7.11
C THR A 338 32.48 -13.90 6.29
N ARG A 339 33.49 -14.55 6.87
CA ARG A 339 34.29 -15.59 6.21
C ARG A 339 34.27 -16.88 7.02
N GLU A 340 34.02 -17.99 6.32
CA GLU A 340 34.06 -19.34 6.86
C GLU A 340 34.87 -20.22 5.90
N ASN A 341 36.10 -20.56 6.28
CA ASN A 341 37.07 -21.28 5.44
C ASN A 341 37.32 -20.61 4.07
N ASN A 342 36.73 -21.14 3.00
CA ASN A 342 36.80 -20.61 1.63
C ASN A 342 35.46 -20.01 1.13
N VAL A 343 34.46 -19.89 2.02
CA VAL A 343 33.17 -19.26 1.73
C VAL A 343 33.13 -17.87 2.37
N PHE A 344 32.68 -16.89 1.60
CA PHE A 344 32.43 -15.51 2.03
C PHE A 344 30.94 -15.23 1.94
N LYS A 345 30.32 -14.75 3.03
CA LYS A 345 28.88 -14.50 3.11
C LYS A 345 28.65 -13.01 3.37
N ALA A 346 27.97 -12.34 2.45
CA ALA A 346 27.67 -10.92 2.52
C ALA A 346 26.18 -10.70 2.73
N TYR A 347 25.81 -10.07 3.85
CA TYR A 347 24.42 -9.85 4.25
C TYR A 347 24.03 -8.40 4.00
N SER A 348 22.92 -8.18 3.27
CA SER A 348 22.35 -6.84 3.07
C SER A 348 20.91 -6.79 3.51
N LYS A 349 20.50 -5.69 4.15
CA LYS A 349 19.08 -5.37 4.34
C LYS A 349 18.60 -4.66 3.09
N ILE A 350 17.53 -5.16 2.46
CA ILE A 350 16.98 -4.57 1.23
C ILE A 350 15.48 -4.31 1.43
N GLU A 351 15.05 -3.09 1.10
CA GLU A 351 13.66 -2.66 1.29
C GLU A 351 13.10 -2.07 -0.01
N SER A 352 11.82 -2.34 -0.27
CA SER A 352 11.03 -1.69 -1.32
C SER A 352 9.97 -0.77 -0.73
N TRP A 353 9.73 0.37 -1.36
CA TRP A 353 8.64 1.29 -1.05
C TRP A 353 7.31 0.76 -1.61
N THR A 354 6.24 0.80 -0.82
CA THR A 354 4.89 0.43 -1.29
C THR A 354 4.15 1.56 -2.02
N GLY A 355 4.59 2.81 -1.85
CA GLY A 355 3.98 3.98 -2.47
C GLY A 355 4.55 4.36 -3.86
N PRO A 356 4.17 5.53 -4.39
CA PRO A 356 4.65 6.03 -5.67
C PRO A 356 6.18 6.15 -5.72
N SER A 357 6.77 5.89 -6.89
CA SER A 357 8.21 5.98 -7.11
C SER A 357 8.52 6.39 -8.56
N ALA A 358 9.66 7.04 -8.78
CA ALA A 358 10.09 7.43 -10.12
C ALA A 358 10.36 6.19 -10.99
N GLN A 359 9.73 6.13 -12.16
CA GLN A 359 9.79 5.00 -13.09
C GLN A 359 11.10 4.99 -13.91
N VAL A 360 12.24 4.91 -13.21
CA VAL A 360 13.59 4.88 -13.78
C VAL A 360 14.35 3.67 -13.25
N ILE A 361 14.94 2.89 -14.15
CA ILE A 361 15.77 1.73 -13.80
C ILE A 361 16.91 2.22 -12.90
N THR A 362 16.96 1.69 -11.69
CA THR A 362 17.86 2.15 -10.64
C THR A 362 18.86 1.06 -10.33
N ILE A 363 20.13 1.34 -10.58
CA ILE A 363 21.25 0.42 -10.31
C ILE A 363 21.90 0.85 -9.00
N LYS A 364 22.20 -0.11 -8.11
CA LYS A 364 23.01 0.11 -6.91
C LYS A 364 24.17 -0.87 -6.88
N THR A 365 25.37 -0.38 -6.57
CA THR A 365 26.59 -1.20 -6.52
C THR A 365 27.29 -1.02 -5.19
N ASN A 366 27.89 -2.10 -4.69
CA ASN A 366 28.89 -2.08 -3.62
C ASN A 366 30.11 -2.90 -4.03
N ILE A 367 31.26 -2.62 -3.41
CA ILE A 367 32.50 -3.39 -3.58
C ILE A 367 32.91 -3.92 -2.21
N TYR A 368 32.97 -5.24 -2.10
CA TYR A 368 33.42 -5.94 -0.90
C TYR A 368 34.91 -6.27 -1.01
N ASP A 369 35.73 -5.70 -0.14
CA ASP A 369 37.14 -6.05 -0.02
C ASP A 369 37.31 -7.33 0.81
N LEU A 370 37.76 -8.42 0.17
CA LEU A 370 38.03 -9.69 0.84
C LEU A 370 39.49 -9.78 1.36
N GLY A 371 40.29 -8.74 1.13
CA GLY A 371 41.70 -8.67 1.52
C GLY A 371 42.62 -9.51 0.63
N LEU A 372 43.78 -9.85 1.18
CA LEU A 372 44.76 -10.73 0.55
C LEU A 372 44.35 -12.19 0.76
N LEU A 373 44.14 -12.92 -0.35
CA LEU A 373 43.77 -14.33 -0.33
C LEU A 373 44.92 -15.20 -0.83
N LYS A 374 45.05 -16.42 -0.30
CA LYS A 374 45.99 -17.41 -0.82
C LYS A 374 45.47 -17.96 -2.15
N PRO A 375 46.33 -18.47 -3.04
CA PRO A 375 45.87 -19.11 -4.28
C PRO A 375 44.94 -20.29 -3.98
N GLY A 376 43.84 -20.40 -4.74
CA GLY A 376 42.83 -21.42 -4.51
C GLY A 376 41.42 -21.02 -4.94
N LYS A 377 40.47 -21.93 -4.72
CA LYS A 377 39.06 -21.81 -5.13
C LYS A 377 38.19 -21.38 -3.95
N TYR A 378 37.35 -20.38 -4.19
CA TYR A 378 36.54 -19.68 -3.20
C TYR A 378 35.10 -19.50 -3.69
N THR A 379 34.17 -19.36 -2.75
CA THR A 379 32.76 -19.03 -3.02
C THR A 379 32.42 -17.71 -2.33
N PHE A 380 31.70 -16.83 -3.04
CA PHE A 380 31.04 -15.66 -2.44
C PHE A 380 29.53 -15.83 -2.55
N GLU A 381 28.82 -15.61 -1.45
CA GLU A 381 27.38 -15.78 -1.30
C GLU A 381 26.75 -14.45 -0.88
N PHE A 382 25.80 -13.96 -1.67
CA PHE A 382 25.06 -12.73 -1.40
C PHE A 382 23.67 -13.06 -0.81
N TYR A 383 23.39 -12.48 0.36
CA TYR A 383 22.15 -12.63 1.11
C TYR A 383 21.40 -11.29 1.17
N ALA A 384 20.07 -11.35 1.02
CA ALA A 384 19.17 -10.21 1.20
C ALA A 384 18.12 -10.55 2.25
N ASN A 385 18.07 -9.79 3.35
CA ASN A 385 17.20 -10.02 4.50
C ASN A 385 17.29 -11.49 4.99
N ASP A 386 18.52 -11.92 5.30
CA ASP A 386 18.91 -13.23 5.82
C ASP A 386 18.62 -14.45 4.91
N LYS A 387 18.09 -14.23 3.70
CA LYS A 387 17.87 -15.26 2.69
C LYS A 387 18.93 -15.20 1.58
N PRO A 388 19.44 -16.34 1.09
CA PRO A 388 20.38 -16.35 -0.02
C PRO A 388 19.70 -15.85 -1.30
N VAL A 389 20.46 -15.16 -2.15
CA VAL A 389 20.00 -14.65 -3.45
C VAL A 389 20.85 -15.18 -4.59
N LYS A 390 22.17 -15.05 -4.50
CA LYS A 390 23.09 -15.47 -5.56
C LYS A 390 24.46 -15.80 -5.00
N SER A 391 25.17 -16.72 -5.63
CA SER A 391 26.57 -17.00 -5.35
C SER A 391 27.41 -16.98 -6.62
N ILE A 392 28.71 -16.76 -6.45
CA ILE A 392 29.72 -17.01 -7.49
C ILE A 392 30.86 -17.83 -6.91
N ILE A 393 31.44 -18.68 -7.75
CA ILE A 393 32.68 -19.40 -7.47
C ILE A 393 33.79 -18.69 -8.25
N PHE A 394 34.89 -18.37 -7.59
CA PHE A 394 36.04 -17.68 -8.17
C PHE A 394 37.36 -18.33 -7.75
N GLU A 395 38.40 -18.13 -8.56
CA GLU A 395 39.73 -18.67 -8.29
C GLU A 395 40.74 -17.53 -8.16
N VAL A 396 41.42 -17.52 -7.01
CA VAL A 396 42.53 -16.61 -6.71
C VAL A 396 43.77 -17.27 -7.31
N GLN A 397 44.37 -16.62 -8.31
CA GLN A 397 45.63 -17.05 -8.88
C GLN A 397 46.82 -16.59 -8.02
N PRO A 398 47.99 -17.25 -8.10
CA PRO A 398 49.22 -16.71 -7.55
C PRO A 398 49.47 -15.30 -8.09
N SER A 399 49.75 -14.36 -7.19
CA SER A 399 50.32 -13.08 -7.59
C SER A 399 51.60 -13.37 -8.37
N LYS A 400 51.66 -12.97 -9.64
CA LYS A 400 52.93 -12.86 -10.34
C LYS A 400 53.76 -11.83 -9.59
N GLU A 401 54.69 -12.29 -8.77
CA GLU A 401 55.71 -11.41 -8.20
C GLU A 401 56.35 -10.66 -9.35
N GLN A 402 56.44 -9.33 -9.22
CA GLN A 402 57.07 -8.50 -10.22
C GLN A 402 58.58 -8.65 -10.07
N TYR A 403 59.10 -9.81 -10.48
CA TYR A 403 60.51 -10.09 -10.64
C TYR A 403 61.10 -9.09 -11.64
N SER A 404 61.57 -7.96 -11.12
CA SER A 404 62.63 -7.20 -11.77
C SER A 404 63.84 -8.13 -11.84
N PRO A 405 64.41 -8.38 -13.03
CA PRO A 405 65.62 -9.18 -13.11
C PRO A 405 66.77 -8.40 -12.46
N LEU A 406 67.19 -8.82 -11.25
CA LEU A 406 68.41 -8.35 -10.57
C LEU A 406 69.67 -8.94 -11.25
N THR A 407 69.72 -8.83 -12.58
CA THR A 407 70.69 -9.46 -13.47
C THR A 407 71.28 -8.45 -14.47
N SER A 408 71.54 -7.23 -14.01
CA SER A 408 72.15 -6.14 -14.81
C SER A 408 73.27 -5.37 -14.12
N ILE A 409 73.61 -5.68 -12.86
CA ILE A 409 74.69 -5.00 -12.12
C ILE A 409 76.04 -5.75 -12.27
N TRP A 410 76.04 -7.08 -12.19
CA TRP A 410 77.24 -7.89 -12.37
C TRP A 410 77.81 -7.85 -13.80
N SER A 411 76.95 -7.76 -14.81
CA SER A 411 77.35 -7.69 -16.23
C SER A 411 77.96 -6.34 -16.62
N VAL A 412 77.69 -5.26 -15.88
CA VAL A 412 78.35 -3.96 -16.09
C VAL A 412 79.76 -3.97 -15.47
N LEU A 413 79.92 -4.58 -14.29
CA LEU A 413 81.21 -4.68 -13.59
C LEU A 413 82.24 -5.57 -14.32
N THR A 414 81.81 -6.64 -14.99
CA THR A 414 82.74 -7.47 -15.79
C THR A 414 83.24 -6.77 -17.05
N ILE A 415 82.42 -5.92 -17.67
CA ILE A 415 82.80 -5.19 -18.89
C ILE A 415 83.81 -4.06 -18.59
N THR A 416 83.65 -3.32 -17.48
CA THR A 416 84.62 -2.28 -17.10
C THR A 416 85.99 -2.85 -16.68
N LEU A 417 86.03 -4.01 -16.02
CA LEU A 417 87.29 -4.68 -15.67
C LEU A 417 88.10 -5.12 -16.90
N ILE A 418 87.43 -5.63 -17.95
CA ILE A 418 88.11 -6.03 -19.20
C ILE A 418 88.65 -4.80 -19.95
N ALA A 419 87.91 -3.69 -19.98
CA ALA A 419 88.35 -2.45 -20.63
C ALA A 419 89.64 -1.87 -20.01
N ILE A 420 89.75 -1.91 -18.68
CA ILE A 420 90.93 -1.41 -17.95
C ILE A 420 92.17 -2.29 -18.23
N ALA A 421 92.00 -3.62 -18.28
CA ALA A 421 93.10 -4.55 -18.57
C ALA A 421 93.72 -4.33 -19.97
N VAL A 422 92.90 -4.06 -20.99
CA VAL A 422 93.37 -3.81 -22.36
C VAL A 422 94.12 -2.48 -22.47
N ALA A 423 93.67 -1.43 -21.77
CA ALA A 423 94.32 -0.12 -21.79
C ALA A 423 95.78 -0.15 -21.27
N VAL A 424 96.02 -0.89 -20.18
CA VAL A 424 97.36 -1.00 -19.56
C VAL A 424 98.36 -1.70 -20.50
N VAL A 425 97.95 -2.78 -21.17
CA VAL A 425 98.82 -3.56 -22.08
C VAL A 425 99.19 -2.77 -23.34
N ILE A 426 98.33 -1.87 -23.82
CA ILE A 426 98.63 -1.00 -24.97
C ILE A 426 99.59 0.13 -24.56
N SER A 427 99.49 0.64 -23.33
CA SER A 427 100.38 1.69 -22.81
C SER A 427 101.84 1.24 -22.64
N SER A 428 102.11 -0.05 -22.44
CA SER A 428 103.46 -0.58 -22.18
C SER A 428 104.23 -1.03 -23.43
N ARG A 429 103.89 -0.49 -24.62
CA ARG A 429 104.52 -0.87 -25.90
C ARG A 429 104.93 0.33 -26.79
N LYS A 430 105.09 1.51 -26.20
CA LYS A 430 105.64 2.72 -26.86
C LYS A 430 106.64 3.48 -25.96
N THR A 431 107.75 2.82 -25.67
CA THR A 431 109.04 3.39 -25.29
C THR A 431 110.12 2.49 -25.87
#